data_AF-A0A2T0VRN7-F1
#
_entry.id   AF-A0A2T0VRN7-F1
#
_cell.length_a   1.000
_cell.length_b   1.000
_cell.length_c   1.000
_cell.angle_alpha   90.00
_cell.angle_beta   90.00
_cell.angle_gamma   90.00
#
_symmetry.space_group_name_H-M   'P 1'
#
loop_
_entity.id
_entity.type
_entity.pdbx_description
1 polymer ?
#
loop_
_entity_poly.entity_id
_entity_poly.type
_entity_poly.pdbx_seq_one_letter_code
_entity_poly.pdbx_strand_id
1 'polypeptide(L)'
;MITLHERLTERAARFAPETLLNRMGYPHPRPKTIERLSRVLADPEFGLSTQDYDFHFASRGFAEALCAAVDLEAEDYMPVLDELAQRLHEEAGAYRPWLFVDTGFKRADRPGSPLFALAAMEPKRRLMLPADTCRLPWEKQLERAQQTVRWHMRETGGELPLWGHIRRYLFWYAEDRVVELTVEGDVAGEASPVGLSRASLSVNGRPLAFSGSDANDTSPETGDPHV
;
A
#
# COMPACT_ATOMS: atom_id res chain seq x y z
N MET A 1 -16.88 -22.96 -5.10
CA MET A 1 -16.19 -22.82 -6.40
C MET A 1 -14.72 -22.65 -6.11
N ILE A 2 -13.84 -23.37 -6.80
CA ILE A 2 -12.39 -23.21 -6.67
C ILE A 2 -11.98 -22.02 -7.55
N THR A 3 -11.18 -21.10 -7.01
CA THR A 3 -10.67 -19.93 -7.73
C THR A 3 -9.61 -20.30 -8.76
N LEU A 4 -9.32 -19.42 -9.73
CA LEU A 4 -8.21 -19.63 -10.68
C LEU A 4 -6.87 -19.81 -9.95
N HIS A 5 -6.64 -19.03 -8.88
CA HIS A 5 -5.40 -19.10 -8.10
C HIS A 5 -5.22 -20.45 -7.40
N GLU A 6 -6.29 -20.98 -6.80
CA GLU A 6 -6.28 -22.31 -6.20
C GLU A 6 -6.03 -23.41 -7.25
N ARG A 7 -6.71 -23.34 -8.42
CA ARG A 7 -6.49 -24.28 -9.54
C ARG A 7 -5.05 -24.24 -10.04
N LEU A 8 -4.50 -23.04 -10.22
CA LEU A 8 -3.14 -22.83 -10.68
C LEU A 8 -2.13 -23.40 -9.68
N THR A 9 -2.29 -23.06 -8.40
CA THR A 9 -1.40 -23.51 -7.33
C THR A 9 -1.42 -25.03 -7.18
N GLU A 10 -2.60 -25.64 -7.21
CA GLU A 10 -2.75 -27.10 -7.14
C GLU A 10 -2.06 -27.82 -8.31
N ARG A 11 -2.21 -27.30 -9.53
CA ARG A 11 -1.57 -27.91 -10.71
C ARG A 11 -0.08 -27.63 -10.76
N ALA A 12 0.36 -26.43 -10.40
CA ALA A 12 1.77 -26.05 -10.35
C ALA A 12 2.55 -26.91 -9.35
N ALA A 13 1.94 -27.29 -8.22
CA ALA A 13 2.55 -28.16 -7.21
C ALA A 13 2.94 -29.56 -7.71
N ARG A 14 2.47 -29.97 -8.91
CA ARG A 14 2.84 -31.24 -9.55
C ARG A 14 4.21 -31.18 -10.24
N PHE A 15 4.80 -30.00 -10.36
CA PHE A 15 6.04 -29.77 -11.09
C PHE A 15 7.11 -29.21 -10.14
N ALA A 16 8.36 -29.59 -10.38
CA ALA A 16 9.49 -28.85 -9.83
C ALA A 16 9.51 -27.42 -10.43
N PRO A 17 9.90 -26.39 -9.68
CA PRO A 17 9.94 -25.00 -10.15
C PRO A 17 10.70 -24.83 -11.48
N GLU A 18 11.83 -25.51 -11.64
CA GLU A 18 12.65 -25.46 -12.84
C GLU A 18 11.97 -26.10 -14.04
N THR A 19 11.25 -27.21 -13.83
CA THR A 19 10.46 -27.87 -14.88
C THR A 19 9.34 -26.98 -15.36
N LEU A 20 8.66 -26.30 -14.42
CA LEU A 20 7.58 -25.38 -14.75
C LEU A 20 8.11 -24.16 -15.52
N LEU A 21 9.20 -23.56 -15.06
CA LEU A 21 9.85 -22.44 -15.77
C LEU A 21 10.36 -22.83 -17.17
N ASN A 22 10.89 -24.05 -17.32
CA ASN A 22 11.26 -24.57 -18.64
C ASN A 22 10.05 -24.66 -19.58
N ARG A 23 8.91 -25.16 -19.09
CA ARG A 23 7.65 -25.19 -19.85
C ARG A 23 7.14 -23.80 -20.23
N MET A 24 7.38 -22.81 -19.37
CA MET A 24 7.06 -21.40 -19.65
C MET A 24 8.00 -20.75 -20.68
N GLY A 25 9.10 -21.39 -21.06
CA GLY A 25 10.07 -20.85 -22.04
C GLY A 25 11.40 -20.38 -21.45
N TYR A 26 11.70 -20.67 -20.18
CA TYR A 26 12.99 -20.38 -19.56
C TYR A 26 13.91 -21.62 -19.60
N PRO A 27 14.76 -21.79 -20.63
CA PRO A 27 15.59 -23.00 -20.78
C PRO A 27 16.65 -23.16 -19.67
N HIS A 28 17.04 -22.05 -19.03
CA HIS A 28 18.00 -22.03 -17.92
C HIS A 28 17.48 -21.10 -16.82
N PRO A 29 16.55 -21.57 -15.97
CA PRO A 29 15.94 -20.76 -14.93
C PRO A 29 17.00 -20.20 -13.98
N ARG A 30 17.04 -18.87 -13.83
CA ARG A 30 17.94 -18.20 -12.89
C ARG A 30 17.28 -18.15 -11.50
N PRO A 31 18.06 -18.03 -10.41
CA PRO A 31 17.50 -17.92 -9.06
C PRO A 31 16.43 -16.83 -8.93
N LYS A 32 16.64 -15.66 -9.57
CA LYS A 32 15.67 -14.56 -9.60
C LYS A 32 14.34 -14.94 -10.28
N THR A 33 14.37 -15.80 -11.31
CA THR A 33 13.16 -16.28 -12.00
C THR A 33 12.42 -17.29 -11.14
N ILE A 34 13.14 -18.13 -10.38
CA ILE A 34 12.55 -19.06 -9.41
C ILE A 34 11.86 -18.27 -8.30
N GLU A 35 12.51 -17.24 -7.76
CA GLU A 35 11.91 -16.35 -6.77
C GLU A 35 10.67 -15.62 -7.30
N ARG A 36 10.71 -15.15 -8.55
CA ARG A 36 9.53 -14.57 -9.21
C ARG A 36 8.38 -15.58 -9.30
N LEU A 37 8.65 -16.82 -9.70
CA LEU A 37 7.63 -17.88 -9.72
C LEU A 37 7.02 -18.10 -8.33
N SER A 38 7.85 -18.21 -7.30
CA SER A 38 7.37 -18.38 -5.92
C SER A 38 6.48 -17.23 -5.47
N ARG A 39 6.86 -15.97 -5.78
CA ARG A 39 6.04 -14.79 -5.46
C ARG A 39 4.71 -14.79 -6.21
N VAL A 40 4.71 -15.11 -7.50
CA VAL A 40 3.49 -15.17 -8.32
C VAL A 40 2.53 -16.26 -7.84
N LEU A 41 3.04 -17.44 -7.46
CA LEU A 41 2.22 -18.52 -6.91
C LEU A 41 1.66 -18.18 -5.52
N ALA A 42 2.36 -17.36 -4.73
CA ALA A 42 1.88 -16.88 -3.44
C ALA A 42 0.89 -15.70 -3.55
N ASP A 43 0.82 -15.05 -4.70
CA ASP A 43 0.02 -13.85 -4.92
C ASP A 43 -1.35 -14.19 -5.57
N PRO A 44 -2.49 -13.93 -4.91
CA PRO A 44 -3.81 -14.14 -5.50
C PRO A 44 -4.07 -13.27 -6.75
N GLU A 45 -3.30 -12.19 -6.94
CA GLU A 45 -3.35 -11.32 -8.12
C GLU A 45 -2.28 -11.70 -9.18
N PHE A 46 -1.63 -12.86 -9.05
CA PHE A 46 -0.65 -13.41 -9.99
C PHE A 46 0.52 -12.47 -10.33
N GLY A 47 0.90 -11.59 -9.41
CA GLY A 47 1.94 -10.59 -9.62
C GLY A 47 1.55 -9.45 -10.56
N LEU A 48 0.29 -9.37 -11.01
CA LEU A 48 -0.18 -8.34 -11.95
C LEU A 48 -0.14 -6.93 -11.35
N SER A 49 -0.20 -6.81 -10.02
CA SER A 49 -0.09 -5.54 -9.31
C SER A 49 1.35 -5.05 -9.14
N THR A 50 2.35 -5.88 -9.46
CA THR A 50 3.77 -5.53 -9.39
C THR A 50 4.31 -5.09 -10.74
N GLN A 51 5.26 -4.14 -10.73
CA GLN A 51 6.00 -3.73 -11.92
C GLN A 51 7.14 -4.71 -12.29
N ASP A 52 7.04 -5.96 -11.85
CA ASP A 52 8.09 -6.95 -12.08
C ASP A 52 8.06 -7.45 -13.52
N TYR A 53 9.11 -7.13 -14.27
CA TYR A 53 9.36 -7.67 -15.60
C TYR A 53 10.78 -8.22 -15.68
N ASP A 54 10.97 -9.18 -16.57
CA ASP A 54 12.28 -9.58 -17.05
C ASP A 54 12.34 -9.42 -18.58
N PHE A 55 13.46 -9.81 -19.17
CA PHE A 55 13.64 -9.73 -20.63
C PHE A 55 12.76 -10.72 -21.42
N HIS A 56 12.00 -11.59 -20.74
CA HIS A 56 11.17 -12.61 -21.37
C HIS A 56 9.69 -12.27 -21.27
N PHE A 57 9.21 -11.95 -20.06
CA PHE A 57 7.81 -11.61 -19.79
C PHE A 57 7.64 -10.40 -18.86
N ALA A 58 6.74 -9.50 -19.25
CA ALA A 58 6.05 -8.60 -18.31
C ALA A 58 5.11 -9.40 -17.37
N SER A 59 4.62 -8.78 -16.30
CA SER A 59 3.79 -9.46 -15.28
C SER A 59 2.62 -10.26 -15.88
N ARG A 60 1.89 -9.68 -16.83
CA ARG A 60 0.77 -10.35 -17.52
C ARG A 60 1.21 -11.55 -18.35
N GLY A 61 2.21 -11.38 -19.20
CA GLY A 61 2.73 -12.49 -20.02
C GLY A 61 3.26 -13.64 -19.17
N PHE A 62 3.82 -13.33 -17.98
CA PHE A 62 4.29 -14.35 -17.05
C PHE A 62 3.12 -15.17 -16.47
N ALA A 63 2.03 -14.50 -16.08
CA ALA A 63 0.83 -15.17 -15.55
C ALA A 63 0.15 -16.05 -16.62
N GLU A 64 0.03 -15.55 -17.86
CA GLU A 64 -0.51 -16.31 -19.00
C GLU A 64 0.35 -17.54 -19.31
N ALA A 65 1.67 -17.37 -19.41
CA ALA A 65 2.61 -18.47 -19.65
C ALA A 65 2.57 -19.53 -18.54
N LEU A 66 2.42 -19.10 -17.28
CA LEU A 66 2.30 -20.00 -16.14
C LEU A 66 1.00 -20.82 -16.21
N CYS A 67 -0.13 -20.20 -16.56
CA CYS A 67 -1.40 -20.90 -16.75
C CYS A 67 -1.31 -21.94 -17.88
N ALA A 68 -0.72 -21.56 -19.02
CA ALA A 68 -0.49 -22.48 -20.12
C ALA A 68 0.45 -23.64 -19.75
N ALA A 69 1.51 -23.39 -18.98
CA ALA A 69 2.48 -24.41 -18.57
C ALA A 69 1.90 -25.50 -17.66
N VAL A 70 0.77 -25.23 -17.00
CA VAL A 70 0.00 -26.18 -16.19
C VAL A 70 -1.25 -26.71 -16.90
N ASP A 71 -1.29 -26.58 -18.23
CA ASP A 71 -2.34 -27.10 -19.11
C ASP A 71 -3.73 -26.54 -18.77
N LEU A 72 -3.82 -25.26 -18.39
CA LEU A 72 -5.09 -24.54 -18.33
C LEU A 72 -5.41 -23.98 -19.72
N GLU A 73 -6.65 -24.15 -20.15
CA GLU A 73 -7.14 -23.63 -21.42
C GLU A 73 -7.33 -22.11 -21.35
N ALA A 74 -7.06 -21.43 -22.46
CA ALA A 74 -7.12 -19.97 -22.55
C ALA A 74 -8.51 -19.42 -22.16
N GLU A 75 -9.57 -20.14 -22.54
CA GLU A 75 -10.96 -19.81 -22.22
C GLU A 75 -11.25 -19.81 -20.71
N ASP A 76 -10.47 -20.58 -19.92
CA ASP A 76 -10.65 -20.67 -18.47
C ASP A 76 -9.98 -19.52 -17.70
N TYR A 77 -8.80 -19.06 -18.15
CA TYR A 77 -8.00 -18.10 -17.38
C TYR A 77 -7.99 -16.69 -17.97
N MET A 78 -8.12 -16.52 -19.29
CA MET A 78 -8.03 -15.20 -19.91
C MET A 78 -9.07 -14.22 -19.38
N PRO A 79 -10.37 -14.58 -19.26
CA PRO A 79 -11.37 -13.64 -18.74
C PRO A 79 -11.05 -13.18 -17.31
N VAL A 80 -10.52 -14.09 -16.48
CA VAL A 80 -10.16 -13.79 -15.07
C VAL A 80 -8.94 -12.87 -15.01
N LEU A 81 -7.92 -13.11 -15.83
CA LEU A 81 -6.74 -12.24 -15.91
C LEU A 81 -7.09 -10.87 -16.50
N ASP A 82 -8.01 -10.81 -17.47
CA ASP A 82 -8.52 -9.56 -18.04
C ASP A 82 -9.27 -8.72 -16.99
N GLU A 83 -10.22 -9.33 -16.28
CA GLU A 83 -10.96 -8.68 -15.21
C GLU A 83 -10.00 -8.17 -14.13
N LEU A 84 -9.03 -8.99 -13.74
CA LEU A 84 -8.03 -8.64 -12.74
C LEU A 84 -7.12 -7.48 -13.20
N ALA A 85 -6.62 -7.52 -14.44
CA ALA A 85 -5.77 -6.46 -14.99
C ALA A 85 -6.53 -5.14 -15.13
N GLN A 86 -7.77 -5.19 -15.62
CA GLN A 86 -8.64 -4.02 -15.73
C GLN A 86 -8.92 -3.41 -14.35
N ARG A 87 -9.26 -4.26 -13.38
CA ARG A 87 -9.46 -3.85 -11.98
C ARG A 87 -8.23 -3.14 -11.41
N LEU A 88 -7.04 -3.72 -11.56
CA LEU A 88 -5.80 -3.12 -11.08
C LEU A 88 -5.46 -1.81 -11.78
N HIS A 89 -5.78 -1.69 -13.07
CA HIS A 89 -5.61 -0.45 -13.82
C HIS A 89 -6.52 0.67 -13.29
N GLU A 90 -7.79 0.37 -13.05
CA GLU A 90 -8.75 1.31 -12.47
C GLU A 90 -8.30 1.78 -11.08
N GLU A 91 -7.82 0.87 -10.24
CA GLU A 91 -7.30 1.19 -8.91
C GLU A 91 -6.03 2.03 -8.93
N ALA A 92 -5.16 1.84 -9.93
CA ALA A 92 -3.98 2.67 -10.10
C ALA A 92 -4.36 4.13 -10.38
N GLY A 93 -5.51 4.35 -11.05
CA GLY A 93 -6.07 5.69 -11.31
C GLY A 93 -7.05 6.20 -10.25
N ALA A 94 -7.53 5.35 -9.35
CA ALA A 94 -8.54 5.72 -8.36
C ALA A 94 -7.98 6.68 -7.29
N TYR A 95 -8.84 7.56 -6.80
CA TYR A 95 -8.51 8.39 -5.64
C TYR A 95 -8.22 7.50 -4.43
N ARG A 96 -7.06 7.69 -3.79
CA ARG A 96 -6.66 6.91 -2.61
C ARG A 96 -7.11 7.63 -1.35
N PRO A 97 -8.09 7.09 -0.59
CA PRO A 97 -8.56 7.73 0.61
C PRO A 97 -7.47 7.79 1.69
N TRP A 98 -7.45 8.89 2.45
CA TRP A 98 -6.42 9.12 3.46
C TRP A 98 -6.91 10.03 4.58
N LEU A 99 -6.20 10.01 5.71
CA LEU A 99 -6.50 10.84 6.87
C LEU A 99 -5.44 11.93 7.04
N PHE A 100 -5.88 13.15 7.28
CA PHE A 100 -5.04 14.21 7.80
C PHE A 100 -5.20 14.34 9.32
N VAL A 101 -4.09 14.42 10.04
CA VAL A 101 -4.03 14.61 11.49
C VAL A 101 -3.94 16.10 11.80
N ASP A 102 -5.01 16.65 12.36
CA ASP A 102 -5.07 18.06 12.76
C ASP A 102 -4.82 18.23 14.26
N THR A 103 -3.72 18.89 14.59
CA THR A 103 -3.36 19.27 15.96
C THR A 103 -3.72 20.73 16.28
N GLY A 104 -4.28 21.47 15.32
CA GLY A 104 -4.49 22.92 15.42
C GLY A 104 -3.19 23.71 15.54
N PHE A 105 -2.07 23.15 15.07
CA PHE A 105 -0.74 23.75 15.21
C PHE A 105 -0.69 25.17 14.63
N LYS A 106 -0.29 26.11 15.48
CA LYS A 106 0.12 27.46 15.09
C LYS A 106 1.59 27.63 15.39
N ARG A 107 2.35 28.19 14.44
CA ARG A 107 3.79 28.44 14.61
C ARG A 107 4.10 29.30 15.84
N ALA A 108 3.22 30.24 16.17
CA ALA A 108 3.35 31.10 17.34
C ALA A 108 3.37 30.30 18.66
N ASP A 109 2.74 29.13 18.70
CA ASP A 109 2.65 28.28 19.90
C ASP A 109 3.95 27.50 20.15
N ARG A 110 4.85 27.42 19.16
CA ARG A 110 6.19 26.79 19.28
C ARG A 110 7.30 27.70 18.72
N PRO A 111 7.62 28.81 19.41
CA PRO A 111 8.70 29.68 19.01
C PRO A 111 10.04 28.93 19.07
N GLY A 112 10.86 29.06 18.02
CA GLY A 112 12.18 28.43 17.95
C GLY A 112 12.24 27.06 17.24
N SER A 113 11.11 26.46 16.88
CA SER A 113 11.11 25.24 16.06
C SER A 113 11.70 25.50 14.66
N PRO A 114 12.71 24.75 14.21
CA PRO A 114 13.29 24.96 12.89
C PRO A 114 12.29 24.63 11.76
N LEU A 115 12.21 25.51 10.76
CA LEU A 115 11.29 25.34 9.63
C LEU A 115 11.54 24.04 8.84
N PHE A 116 12.81 23.62 8.73
CA PHE A 116 13.15 22.38 8.04
C PHE A 116 12.63 21.15 8.80
N ALA A 117 12.61 21.19 10.14
CA ALA A 117 12.09 20.09 10.96
C ALA A 117 10.57 19.97 10.77
N LEU A 118 9.84 21.10 10.71
CA LEU A 118 8.41 21.11 10.40
C LEU A 118 8.14 20.53 9.00
N ALA A 119 8.91 20.93 7.99
CA ALA A 119 8.75 20.40 6.64
C ALA A 119 9.06 18.90 6.54
N ALA A 120 10.09 18.41 7.24
CA ALA A 120 10.43 17.00 7.29
C ALA A 120 9.39 16.14 8.03
N MET A 121 8.70 16.72 9.02
CA MET A 121 7.69 16.03 9.83
C MET A 121 6.26 16.17 9.29
N GLU A 122 6.02 17.00 8.27
CA GLU A 122 4.70 17.19 7.65
C GLU A 122 4.08 15.87 7.13
N PRO A 123 4.84 14.95 6.49
CA PRO A 123 4.27 13.67 6.03
C PRO A 123 3.69 12.82 7.17
N LYS A 124 4.20 12.93 8.39
CA LYS A 124 3.68 12.20 9.56
C LYS A 124 2.30 12.67 10.01
N ARG A 125 1.78 13.78 9.46
CA ARG A 125 0.38 14.22 9.63
C ARG A 125 -0.56 13.56 8.62
N ARG A 126 -0.09 12.64 7.78
CA ARG A 126 -0.91 11.94 6.80
C ARG A 126 -0.87 10.45 7.06
N LEU A 127 -2.04 9.84 7.24
CA LEU A 127 -2.17 8.40 7.39
C LEU A 127 -2.79 7.86 6.11
N MET A 128 -2.05 7.00 5.41
CA MET A 128 -2.56 6.30 4.25
C MET A 128 -3.44 5.15 4.72
N LEU A 129 -4.60 5.00 4.11
CA LEU A 129 -5.39 3.79 4.27
C LEU A 129 -4.83 2.67 3.37
N PRO A 130 -5.11 1.40 3.70
CA PRO A 130 -4.80 0.28 2.81
C PRO A 130 -5.23 0.55 1.36
N ALA A 131 -4.43 0.15 0.38
CA ALA A 131 -4.65 0.50 -1.03
C ALA A 131 -6.00 0.02 -1.58
N ASP A 132 -6.49 -1.13 -1.09
CA ASP A 132 -7.79 -1.71 -1.42
C ASP A 132 -8.98 -0.92 -0.84
N THR A 133 -8.74 0.07 0.02
CA THR A 133 -9.82 0.87 0.64
C THR A 133 -10.66 1.59 -0.41
N CYS A 134 -10.05 2.07 -1.50
CA CYS A 134 -10.79 2.72 -2.58
C CYS A 134 -11.86 1.81 -3.23
N ARG A 135 -11.72 0.48 -3.11
CA ARG A 135 -12.65 -0.53 -3.66
C ARG A 135 -13.91 -0.69 -2.80
N LEU A 136 -13.86 -0.27 -1.55
CA LEU A 136 -14.92 -0.54 -0.59
C LEU A 136 -16.10 0.42 -0.83
N PRO A 137 -17.36 -0.01 -0.55
CA PRO A 137 -18.48 0.90 -0.42
C PRO A 137 -18.17 2.00 0.60
N TRP A 138 -18.78 3.17 0.42
CA TRP A 138 -18.54 4.35 1.24
C TRP A 138 -18.54 4.05 2.75
N GLU A 139 -19.54 3.32 3.24
CA GLU A 139 -19.69 2.97 4.64
C GLU A 139 -18.51 2.15 5.16
N LYS A 140 -17.98 1.26 4.32
CA LYS A 140 -16.82 0.42 4.64
C LYS A 140 -15.50 1.18 4.56
N GLN A 141 -15.38 2.16 3.67
CA GLN A 141 -14.25 3.09 3.68
C GLN A 141 -14.20 3.88 4.99
N LEU A 142 -15.37 4.40 5.40
CA LEU A 142 -15.52 5.15 6.64
C LEU A 142 -15.19 4.29 7.86
N GLU A 143 -15.76 3.08 7.97
CA GLU A 143 -15.43 2.15 9.06
C GLU A 143 -13.91 1.90 9.18
N ARG A 144 -13.23 1.72 8.04
CA ARG A 144 -11.78 1.52 8.01
C ARG A 144 -11.02 2.77 8.45
N ALA A 145 -11.45 3.96 8.00
CA ALA A 145 -10.88 5.23 8.45
C ALA A 145 -11.03 5.40 9.98
N GLN A 146 -12.20 5.09 10.55
CA GLN A 146 -12.45 5.13 12.00
C GLN A 146 -11.56 4.14 12.75
N GLN A 147 -11.37 2.93 12.23
CA GLN A 147 -10.44 1.95 12.81
C GLN A 147 -8.99 2.45 12.79
N THR A 148 -8.55 3.07 11.68
CA THR A 148 -7.22 3.67 11.58
C THR A 148 -7.03 4.80 12.59
N VAL A 149 -8.04 5.64 12.83
CA VAL A 149 -7.99 6.68 13.88
C VAL A 149 -7.77 6.05 15.25
N ARG A 150 -8.58 5.06 15.62
CA ARG A 150 -8.48 4.39 16.94
C ARG A 150 -7.14 3.68 17.11
N TRP A 151 -6.61 3.09 16.04
CA TRP A 151 -5.27 2.51 16.06
C TRP A 151 -4.21 3.59 16.27
N HIS A 152 -4.22 4.64 15.44
CA HIS A 152 -3.23 5.71 15.52
C HIS A 152 -3.21 6.43 16.88
N MET A 153 -4.39 6.66 17.48
CA MET A 153 -4.48 7.24 18.82
C MET A 153 -3.88 6.34 19.91
N ARG A 154 -4.04 5.01 19.80
CA ARG A 154 -3.40 4.07 20.73
C ARG A 154 -1.88 4.07 20.58
N GLU A 155 -1.39 4.08 19.35
CA GLU A 155 0.06 4.08 19.06
C GLU A 155 0.74 5.39 19.50
N THR A 156 0.07 6.53 19.32
CA THR A 156 0.66 7.85 19.58
C THR A 156 0.34 8.42 20.96
N GLY A 157 -0.61 7.81 21.69
CA GLY A 157 -1.17 8.40 22.91
C GLY A 157 -1.87 9.74 22.67
N GLY A 158 -2.24 10.06 21.41
CA GLY A 158 -2.87 11.33 21.04
C GLY A 158 -1.91 12.51 20.91
N GLU A 159 -0.61 12.28 20.86
CA GLU A 159 0.39 13.33 20.62
C GLU A 159 1.23 13.02 19.38
N LEU A 160 1.36 14.00 18.49
CA LEU A 160 2.23 13.89 17.33
C LEU A 160 3.51 14.71 17.59
N PRO A 161 4.71 14.10 17.52
CA PRO A 161 5.97 14.80 17.79
C PRO A 161 6.08 16.09 16.96
N LEU A 162 6.56 17.17 17.56
CA LEU A 162 6.66 18.53 16.99
C LEU A 162 5.31 19.27 16.81
N TRP A 163 4.22 18.54 16.59
CA TRP A 163 2.91 19.09 16.24
C TRP A 163 1.96 19.27 17.44
N GLY A 164 2.16 18.49 18.51
CA GLY A 164 1.36 18.53 19.74
C GLY A 164 0.16 17.59 19.73
N HIS A 165 -0.82 17.86 20.60
CA HIS A 165 -1.99 17.00 20.77
C HIS A 165 -2.91 16.99 19.55
N ILE A 166 -3.35 15.80 19.18
CA ILE A 166 -4.30 15.58 18.10
C ILE A 166 -5.67 16.06 18.54
N ARG A 167 -6.31 16.90 17.72
CA ARG A 167 -7.64 17.47 18.00
C ARG A 167 -8.74 16.79 17.22
N ARG A 168 -8.45 16.40 15.98
CA ARG A 168 -9.38 15.75 15.06
C ARG A 168 -8.62 15.11 13.90
N TYR A 169 -9.35 14.33 13.12
CA TYR A 169 -8.89 13.78 11.86
C TYR A 169 -9.80 14.24 10.73
N LEU A 170 -9.22 14.47 9.56
CA LEU A 170 -9.96 14.79 8.35
C LEU A 170 -9.80 13.65 7.36
N PHE A 171 -10.89 12.92 7.12
CA PHE A 171 -10.92 11.81 6.19
C PHE A 171 -11.27 12.32 4.79
N TRP A 172 -10.26 12.31 3.92
CA TRP A 172 -10.43 12.63 2.51
C TRP A 172 -10.71 11.36 1.73
N TYR A 173 -11.88 11.29 1.11
CA TYR A 173 -12.34 10.12 0.36
C TYR A 173 -12.60 10.40 -1.12
N ALA A 174 -12.56 11.68 -1.51
CA ALA A 174 -12.49 12.15 -2.89
C ALA A 174 -11.75 13.50 -2.91
N GLU A 175 -11.43 14.02 -4.10
CA GLU A 175 -10.61 15.24 -4.28
C GLU A 175 -11.09 16.45 -3.46
N ASP A 176 -12.41 16.62 -3.30
CA ASP A 176 -13.00 17.75 -2.57
C ASP A 176 -14.00 17.30 -1.49
N ARG A 177 -13.93 16.05 -1.04
CA ARG A 177 -14.86 15.53 -0.04
C ARG A 177 -14.14 15.07 1.21
N VAL A 178 -14.56 15.66 2.33
CA VAL A 178 -13.93 15.47 3.64
C VAL A 178 -14.99 15.25 4.72
N VAL A 179 -14.76 14.22 5.53
CA VAL A 179 -15.52 13.99 6.78
C VAL A 179 -14.59 14.24 7.96
N GLU A 180 -15.07 14.94 8.97
CA GLU A 180 -14.37 15.08 10.24
C GLU A 180 -14.64 13.86 11.12
N LEU A 181 -13.56 13.30 11.66
CA LEU A 181 -13.59 12.26 12.67
C LEU A 181 -13.01 12.81 13.98
N THR A 182 -13.68 12.49 15.10
CA THR A 182 -13.17 12.78 16.45
C THR A 182 -11.94 11.95 16.76
N VAL A 183 -11.28 12.21 17.88
CA VAL A 183 -10.13 11.41 18.32
C VAL A 183 -10.52 9.98 18.72
N GLU A 184 -11.78 9.74 19.07
CA GLU A 184 -12.34 8.40 19.29
C GLU A 184 -12.67 7.66 17.99
N GLY A 185 -12.56 8.36 16.85
CA GLY A 185 -12.92 7.85 15.53
C GLY A 185 -14.41 7.91 15.26
N ASP A 186 -15.17 8.76 15.94
CA ASP A 186 -16.59 8.96 15.65
C ASP A 186 -16.80 10.07 14.62
N VAL A 187 -17.89 10.01 13.85
CA VAL A 187 -18.17 10.99 12.80
C VAL A 187 -18.72 12.27 13.43
N ALA A 188 -18.01 13.39 13.24
CA ALA A 188 -18.45 14.70 13.70
C ALA A 188 -19.29 15.45 12.64
N GLY A 189 -19.12 15.09 11.36
CA GLY A 189 -19.88 15.66 10.24
C GLY A 189 -19.01 15.92 9.01
N GLU A 190 -19.55 16.66 8.04
CA GLU A 190 -18.76 17.17 6.91
C GLU A 190 -17.81 18.26 7.36
N ALA A 191 -16.60 18.27 6.79
CA ALA A 191 -15.56 19.22 7.16
C ALA A 191 -15.21 20.15 6.00
N SER A 192 -14.84 21.39 6.32
CA SER A 192 -14.13 22.26 5.39
C SER A 192 -12.63 22.16 5.66
N PRO A 193 -11.79 21.90 4.64
CA PRO A 193 -10.33 21.87 4.80
C PRO A 193 -9.71 23.27 4.92
N VAL A 194 -10.52 24.33 4.98
CA VAL A 194 -10.05 25.71 5.12
C VAL A 194 -9.31 25.89 6.46
N GLY A 195 -8.12 26.48 6.39
CA GLY A 195 -7.32 26.82 7.58
C GLY A 195 -6.32 25.75 8.02
N LEU A 196 -6.14 24.67 7.26
CA LEU A 196 -5.09 23.69 7.53
C LEU A 196 -3.70 24.29 7.28
N SER A 197 -2.86 24.28 8.31
CA SER A 197 -1.46 24.67 8.19
C SER A 197 -0.66 23.57 7.50
N ARG A 198 0.20 23.95 6.55
CA ARG A 198 1.11 23.06 5.83
C ARG A 198 2.54 23.59 5.93
N ALA A 199 3.47 22.76 6.36
CA ALA A 199 4.90 23.06 6.26
C ALA A 199 5.47 22.53 4.95
N SER A 200 6.33 23.32 4.30
CA SER A 200 7.09 22.89 3.11
C SER A 200 8.43 23.63 3.05
N LEU A 201 9.41 23.01 2.38
CA LEU A 201 10.71 23.61 2.11
C LEU A 201 11.02 23.46 0.62
N SER A 202 11.62 24.49 0.02
CA SER A 202 12.06 24.46 -1.38
C SER A 202 13.45 25.05 -1.54
N VAL A 203 14.21 24.56 -2.51
CA VAL A 203 15.51 25.11 -2.93
C VAL A 203 15.41 25.47 -4.40
N ASN A 204 15.71 26.72 -4.75
CA ASN A 204 15.56 27.26 -6.12
C ASN A 204 14.16 27.00 -6.73
N GLY A 205 13.11 27.11 -5.92
CA GLY A 205 11.73 26.87 -6.35
C GLY A 205 11.32 25.40 -6.51
N ARG A 206 12.24 24.44 -6.27
CA ARG A 206 11.92 23.01 -6.28
C ARG A 206 11.63 22.52 -4.85
N PRO A 207 10.47 21.90 -4.59
CA PRO A 207 10.16 21.37 -3.26
C PRO A 207 11.15 20.26 -2.89
N LEU A 208 11.66 20.32 -1.66
CA LEU A 208 12.46 19.26 -1.09
C LEU A 208 11.51 18.18 -0.55
N ALA A 209 11.59 16.98 -1.11
CA ALA A 209 10.97 15.80 -0.54
C ALA A 209 11.93 15.19 0.48
N PHE A 210 11.52 15.10 1.73
CA PHE A 210 12.23 14.34 2.75
C PHE A 210 11.72 12.90 2.69
N SER A 211 12.50 11.99 2.11
CA SER A 211 12.19 10.57 2.14
C SER A 211 12.37 10.07 3.58
N GLY A 212 11.27 9.81 4.28
CA GLY A 212 11.32 9.10 5.55
C GLY A 212 11.68 7.65 5.28
N SER A 213 12.90 7.23 5.63
CA SER A 213 13.25 5.82 5.74
C SER A 213 12.53 5.27 6.97
N ASP A 214 11.42 4.57 6.79
CA ASP A 214 10.91 3.70 7.84
C ASP A 214 11.83 2.46 7.85
N ALA A 215 12.75 2.44 8.82
CA ALA A 215 13.52 1.27 9.17
C ALA A 215 12.56 0.24 9.78
N ASN A 216 12.22 -0.78 9.00
CA ASN A 216 11.66 -2.02 9.51
C ASN A 216 12.66 -3.13 9.20
N ASP A 217 13.79 -3.10 9.91
CA ASP A 217 14.69 -4.24 10.03
C ASP A 217 14.43 -4.86 11.40
N THR A 218 13.46 -5.76 11.44
CA THR A 218 13.25 -6.69 12.56
C THR A 218 13.81 -8.04 12.15
N SER A 219 15.13 -8.16 12.20
CA SER A 219 15.81 -9.45 12.30
C SER A 219 15.97 -9.80 13.78
N PRO A 220 15.44 -10.94 14.26
CA PRO A 220 15.69 -11.41 15.61
C PRO A 220 17.02 -12.18 15.62
N GLU A 221 18.11 -11.56 16.07
CA GLU A 221 19.27 -12.34 16.52
C GLU A 221 19.01 -12.83 17.95
N THR A 222 18.49 -14.06 17.99
CA THR A 222 18.60 -14.98 19.11
C THR A 222 20.03 -15.04 19.62
N GLY A 223 20.22 -14.77 20.91
CA GLY A 223 21.46 -15.05 21.60
C GLY A 223 21.73 -16.55 21.68
N ASP A 224 23.00 -16.90 21.60
CA ASP A 224 23.52 -18.16 22.13
C ASP A 224 24.74 -17.83 23.02
N PRO A 225 24.73 -18.18 24.32
CA PRO A 225 25.83 -17.89 25.24
C PRO A 225 26.53 -19.17 25.71
N HIS A 226 27.70 -19.52 25.18
CA HIS A 226 28.60 -20.52 25.79
C HIS A 226 30.03 -20.21 25.30
N VAL A 227 31.03 -19.96 26.16
CA VAL A 227 31.82 -20.96 26.94
C VAL A 227 32.20 -22.18 26.13
#